data_AF-A0A2P5XJ20-F1
#
_entry.id   AF-A0A2P5XJ20-F1
#
_cell.length_a   1.000
_cell.length_b   1.000
_cell.length_c   1.000
_cell.angle_alpha   90.00
_cell.angle_beta   90.00
_cell.angle_gamma   90.00
#
_symmetry.space_group_name_H-M   'P 1'
#
loop_
_entity.id
_entity.type
_entity.pdbx_description
1 polymer ?
#
loop_
_entity_poly.entity_id
_entity_poly.type
_entity_poly.pdbx_seq_one_letter_code
_entity_poly.pdbx_strand_id
1 'polypeptide(L)'
;MHVLPPRACILPPPGPGPAPQITFDIAIFPFPNLSTTISLLVNTEQRHLRKVVSDVTLEMERYINTASSSTEIDDEVKQAECECCGLEEDCTADYIRRVKGRHCGKWVCGLCSEAVNERLYRSPMVGMEEAVRCQREFCQRFNSTTRLNPKLSLTCAMRDIAKRSNQNRSSNTPNKIGRSNSCVPKINLNNHSLV
;
A
#
# COMPACT_ATOMS: atom_id res chain seq x y z
N MET A 1 -44.49 22.11 -4.37
CA MET A 1 -43.90 21.84 -5.70
C MET A 1 -42.57 21.13 -5.50
N HIS A 2 -42.59 19.81 -5.25
CA HIS A 2 -41.38 18.99 -5.17
C HIS A 2 -41.18 18.31 -6.52
N VAL A 3 -40.15 18.71 -7.25
CA VAL A 3 -39.75 18.05 -8.51
C VAL A 3 -38.73 16.97 -8.15
N LEU A 4 -39.10 15.70 -8.34
CA LEU A 4 -38.16 14.58 -8.29
C LEU A 4 -37.35 14.54 -9.60
N PRO A 5 -36.05 14.20 -9.55
CA PRO A 5 -35.23 14.04 -10.75
C PRO A 5 -35.59 12.74 -11.51
N PRO A 6 -35.37 12.67 -12.84
CA PRO A 6 -35.68 11.49 -13.64
C PRO A 6 -34.69 10.35 -13.38
N ARG A 7 -35.21 9.11 -13.36
CA ARG A 7 -34.42 7.88 -13.25
C ARG A 7 -33.61 7.68 -14.53
N ALA A 8 -32.29 7.54 -14.41
CA ALA A 8 -31.43 7.13 -15.50
C ALA A 8 -31.63 5.63 -15.79
N CYS A 9 -31.99 5.28 -17.03
CA CYS A 9 -32.01 3.90 -17.50
C CYS A 9 -30.58 3.46 -17.82
N ILE A 10 -30.07 2.48 -17.07
CA ILE A 10 -28.78 1.84 -17.34
C ILE A 10 -29.00 0.81 -18.44
N LEU A 11 -28.40 1.03 -19.62
CA LEU A 11 -28.40 0.05 -20.71
C LEU A 11 -27.26 -0.97 -20.48
N PRO A 12 -27.48 -2.28 -20.65
CA PRO A 12 -26.41 -3.27 -20.52
C PRO A 12 -25.37 -3.16 -21.65
N PRO A 13 -24.11 -3.57 -21.40
CA PRO A 13 -23.05 -3.48 -22.40
C PRO A 13 -23.22 -4.50 -23.53
N PRO A 14 -22.77 -4.17 -24.77
CA PRO A 14 -22.86 -5.07 -25.91
C PRO A 14 -21.84 -6.22 -25.80
N GLY A 15 -22.27 -7.43 -26.15
CA GLY A 15 -21.46 -8.65 -26.13
C GLY A 15 -20.43 -8.72 -27.28
N PRO A 16 -19.43 -9.63 -27.19
CA PRO A 16 -18.34 -9.71 -28.16
C PRO A 16 -18.80 -10.37 -29.47
N GLY A 17 -18.51 -9.72 -30.60
CA GLY A 17 -18.74 -10.25 -31.94
C GLY A 17 -17.69 -11.29 -32.38
N PRO A 18 -17.94 -12.04 -33.47
CA PRO A 18 -17.09 -13.16 -33.89
C PRO A 18 -15.80 -12.70 -34.58
N ALA A 19 -14.72 -13.46 -34.36
CA ALA A 19 -13.41 -13.21 -34.96
C ALA A 19 -13.37 -13.61 -36.46
N PRO A 20 -12.68 -12.84 -37.32
CA PRO A 20 -12.54 -13.14 -38.73
C PRO A 20 -11.50 -14.24 -38.98
N GLN A 21 -11.84 -15.17 -39.88
CA GLN A 21 -10.93 -16.22 -40.35
C GLN A 21 -10.10 -15.68 -41.52
N ILE A 22 -8.77 -15.72 -41.40
CA ILE A 22 -7.82 -15.29 -42.44
C ILE A 22 -7.37 -16.53 -43.22
N THR A 23 -7.71 -16.60 -44.50
CA THR A 23 -7.15 -17.58 -45.44
C THR A 23 -6.00 -16.93 -46.23
N PHE A 24 -4.84 -17.59 -46.25
CA PHE A 24 -3.64 -17.16 -46.98
C PHE A 24 -3.60 -17.82 -48.37
N ASP A 25 -3.62 -17.00 -49.43
CA ASP A 25 -3.21 -17.43 -50.78
C ASP A 25 -1.78 -16.94 -51.05
N ILE A 26 -0.84 -17.88 -51.20
CA ILE A 26 0.56 -17.60 -51.52
C ILE A 26 0.70 -17.55 -53.05
N ALA A 27 0.80 -16.34 -53.60
CA ALA A 27 1.31 -16.12 -54.95
C ALA A 27 2.82 -15.85 -54.89
N ILE A 28 3.62 -16.80 -55.41
CA ILE A 28 5.07 -16.62 -55.60
C ILE A 28 5.26 -15.69 -56.82
N PHE A 29 5.74 -14.46 -56.60
CA PHE A 29 6.21 -13.58 -57.67
C PHE A 29 7.74 -13.65 -57.80
N PRO A 30 8.31 -13.55 -59.02
CA PRO A 30 9.74 -13.68 -59.26
C PRO A 30 10.47 -12.39 -58.83
N PHE A 31 11.49 -12.52 -58.00
CA PHE A 31 12.33 -11.41 -57.56
C PHE A 31 13.16 -10.83 -58.73
N PRO A 32 13.11 -9.52 -59.02
CA PRO A 32 14.10 -8.88 -59.86
C PRO A 32 15.35 -8.50 -59.04
N ASN A 33 16.49 -8.61 -59.70
CA ASN A 33 17.87 -8.51 -59.22
C ASN A 33 18.23 -7.19 -58.48
N LEU A 34 19.01 -7.35 -57.39
CA LEU A 34 19.41 -6.36 -56.38
C LEU A 34 20.09 -5.08 -56.92
N SER A 35 20.70 -5.13 -58.11
CA SER A 35 21.45 -3.99 -58.68
C SER A 35 20.55 -2.86 -59.20
N THR A 36 19.33 -3.18 -59.65
CA THR A 36 18.38 -2.17 -60.16
C THR A 36 17.70 -1.43 -59.01
N THR A 37 17.49 -2.11 -57.88
CA THR A 37 16.87 -1.56 -56.67
C THR A 37 17.75 -0.48 -56.02
N ILE A 38 19.07 -0.67 -56.01
CA ILE A 38 20.01 0.29 -55.40
C ILE A 38 20.07 1.59 -56.21
N SER A 39 20.03 1.54 -57.55
CA SER A 39 20.09 2.74 -58.40
C SER A 39 18.81 3.60 -58.33
N LEU A 40 17.66 2.97 -58.07
CA LEU A 40 16.40 3.69 -57.82
C LEU A 40 16.37 4.30 -56.41
N LEU A 41 16.87 3.61 -55.39
CA LEU A 41 16.96 4.13 -54.01
C LEU A 41 17.94 5.31 -53.89
N VAL A 42 19.06 5.29 -54.62
CA VAL A 42 20.06 6.37 -54.59
C VAL A 42 19.60 7.62 -55.35
N ASN A 43 18.84 7.48 -56.43
CA ASN A 43 18.34 8.63 -57.21
C ASN A 43 17.09 9.32 -56.60
N THR A 44 16.43 8.72 -55.60
CA THR A 44 15.30 9.36 -54.90
C THR A 44 15.72 10.25 -53.73
N GLU A 45 16.94 10.11 -53.20
CA GLU A 45 17.42 10.86 -52.03
C GLU A 45 17.89 12.30 -52.33
N GLN A 46 18.01 12.70 -53.61
CA GLN A 46 18.43 14.08 -53.97
C GLN A 46 17.29 15.00 -54.43
N ARG A 47 16.07 14.49 -54.59
CA ARG A 47 14.89 15.33 -54.86
C ARG A 47 14.20 15.67 -53.55
N HIS A 48 14.73 16.70 -52.87
CA HIS A 48 14.08 17.53 -51.85
C HIS A 48 12.66 17.07 -51.48
N LEU A 49 12.56 16.02 -50.67
CA LEU A 49 11.31 15.69 -50.01
C LEU A 49 11.09 16.82 -49.00
N ARG A 50 10.32 17.84 -49.40
CA ARG A 50 9.74 18.77 -48.43
C ARG A 50 8.99 17.89 -47.46
N LYS A 51 9.47 17.74 -46.23
CA LYS A 51 8.73 17.09 -45.16
C LYS A 51 7.40 17.82 -45.07
N VAL A 52 6.32 17.18 -45.53
CA VAL A 52 4.98 17.66 -45.28
C VAL A 52 4.74 17.34 -43.82
N VAL A 53 4.95 18.34 -42.96
CA VAL A 53 4.61 18.21 -41.56
C VAL A 53 3.08 18.25 -41.49
N SER A 54 2.47 17.16 -41.03
CA SER A 54 1.02 17.14 -40.81
C SER A 54 0.70 18.05 -39.62
N ASP A 55 -0.48 18.69 -39.63
CA ASP A 55 -1.00 19.42 -38.47
C ASP A 55 -1.05 18.52 -37.22
N VAL A 56 -1.20 17.21 -37.40
CA VAL A 56 -1.13 16.22 -36.32
C VAL A 56 0.28 16.12 -35.73
N THR A 57 1.32 16.20 -36.56
CA THR A 57 2.72 16.18 -36.12
C THR A 57 3.09 17.48 -35.40
N LEU A 58 2.65 18.64 -35.92
CA LEU A 58 2.84 19.93 -35.25
C LEU A 58 2.08 20.02 -33.93
N GLU A 59 0.86 19.49 -33.87
CA GLU A 59 0.09 19.48 -32.64
C GLU A 59 0.71 18.52 -31.60
N MET A 60 1.25 17.37 -32.04
CA MET A 60 2.04 16.48 -31.18
C MET A 60 3.29 17.18 -30.63
N GLU A 61 4.05 17.87 -31.48
CA GLU A 61 5.22 18.68 -31.08
C GLU A 61 4.82 19.80 -30.11
N ARG A 62 3.66 20.44 -30.33
CA ARG A 62 3.07 21.42 -29.42
C ARG A 62 2.74 20.79 -28.07
N TYR A 63 2.06 19.64 -28.04
CA TYR A 63 1.77 18.95 -26.78
C TYR A 63 3.03 18.58 -26.01
N ILE A 64 4.08 18.11 -26.69
CA ILE A 64 5.37 17.79 -26.08
C ILE A 64 6.07 19.06 -25.55
N ASN A 65 6.09 20.16 -26.31
CA ASN A 65 6.70 21.42 -25.88
C ASN A 65 5.91 22.11 -24.76
N THR A 66 4.58 22.00 -24.77
CA THR A 66 3.72 22.58 -23.73
C THR A 66 3.81 21.76 -22.43
N ALA A 67 3.97 20.43 -22.54
CA ALA A 67 4.29 19.54 -21.43
C ALA A 67 5.72 19.77 -20.89
N SER A 68 6.67 20.14 -21.76
CA SER A 68 8.05 20.49 -21.36
C SER A 68 8.15 21.89 -20.73
N SER A 69 7.22 22.79 -21.05
CA SER A 69 7.21 24.17 -20.55
C SER A 69 6.29 24.40 -19.33
N SER A 70 5.57 23.36 -18.89
CA SER A 70 4.68 23.42 -17.73
C SER A 70 4.99 22.23 -16.82
N THR A 71 5.77 22.51 -15.76
CA THR A 71 6.26 21.57 -14.74
C THR A 71 7.13 20.44 -15.28
N GLU A 72 8.44 20.54 -15.05
CA GLU A 72 9.26 19.35 -14.82
C GLU A 72 8.52 18.51 -13.78
N ILE A 73 7.89 17.42 -14.21
CA ILE A 73 7.43 16.41 -13.27
C ILE A 73 8.73 15.77 -12.75
N ASP A 74 9.20 16.31 -11.64
CA ASP A 74 10.20 15.71 -10.78
C ASP A 74 9.58 14.43 -10.18
N ASP A 75 9.38 13.41 -11.02
CA ASP A 75 9.14 12.02 -10.61
C ASP A 75 10.43 11.41 -10.02
N GLU A 76 11.37 12.23 -9.55
CA GLU A 76 12.52 11.81 -8.78
C GLU A 76 12.02 11.19 -7.47
N VAL A 77 12.02 9.86 -7.47
CA VAL A 77 11.74 9.05 -6.30
C VAL A 77 12.92 9.19 -5.34
N LYS A 78 12.62 9.60 -4.11
CA LYS A 78 13.56 9.80 -3.02
C LYS A 78 13.25 8.82 -1.91
N GLN A 79 14.28 8.21 -1.35
CA GLN A 79 14.15 7.38 -0.16
C GLN A 79 14.00 8.30 1.07
N ALA A 80 12.96 8.07 1.88
CA ALA A 80 12.66 8.88 3.04
C ALA A 80 12.45 8.00 4.28
N GLU A 81 13.26 8.23 5.32
CA GLU A 81 13.18 7.49 6.59
C GLU A 81 12.21 8.16 7.58
N CYS A 82 11.17 7.43 7.97
CA CYS A 82 10.16 7.89 8.92
C CYS A 82 10.77 8.20 10.29
N GLU A 83 10.60 9.44 10.76
CA GLU A 83 11.19 9.88 12.02
C GLU A 83 10.54 9.29 13.28
N CYS A 84 9.41 8.58 13.14
CA CYS A 84 8.76 7.87 14.24
C CYS A 84 9.32 6.46 14.41
N CYS A 85 9.35 5.67 13.34
CA CYS A 85 9.61 4.22 13.41
C CYS A 85 10.87 3.74 12.68
N GLY A 86 11.55 4.60 11.93
CA GLY A 86 12.74 4.27 11.14
C GLY A 86 12.43 3.42 9.90
N LEU A 87 11.18 3.40 9.44
CA LEU A 87 10.84 2.74 8.18
C LEU A 87 11.21 3.65 7.02
N GLU A 88 11.97 3.12 6.07
CA GLU A 88 12.31 3.78 4.81
C GLU A 88 11.23 3.52 3.76
N GLU A 89 10.78 4.56 3.07
CA GLU A 89 9.81 4.50 1.98
C GLU A 89 10.33 5.27 0.77
N ASP A 90 10.10 4.73 -0.43
CA ASP A 90 10.38 5.39 -1.70
C ASP A 90 9.20 6.31 -2.07
N CYS A 91 9.46 7.61 -2.16
CA CYS A 91 8.42 8.63 -2.29
C CYS A 91 8.82 9.75 -3.26
N THR A 92 7.85 10.33 -3.96
CA THR A 92 8.12 11.54 -4.75
C THR A 92 8.44 12.73 -3.84
N ALA A 93 9.30 13.63 -4.30
CA ALA A 93 9.68 14.83 -3.55
C ALA A 93 8.45 15.66 -3.10
N ASP A 94 7.46 15.74 -3.97
CA ASP A 94 6.19 16.43 -3.75
C ASP A 94 5.35 15.80 -2.64
N TYR A 95 5.32 14.47 -2.57
CA TYR A 95 4.63 13.77 -1.50
C TYR A 95 5.34 14.00 -0.16
N ILE A 96 6.68 13.90 -0.12
CA ILE A 96 7.48 14.17 1.07
C ILE A 96 7.20 15.55 1.63
N ARG A 97 7.22 16.57 0.77
CA ARG A 97 6.93 17.97 1.15
C ARG A 97 5.53 18.15 1.72
N ARG A 98 4.50 17.55 1.10
CA ARG A 98 3.12 17.62 1.61
C ARG A 98 2.96 16.96 2.98
N VAL A 99 3.58 15.80 3.18
CA VAL A 99 3.53 15.10 4.47
C VAL A 99 4.25 15.89 5.54
N LYS A 100 5.47 16.41 5.27
CA LYS A 100 6.19 17.27 6.20
C LYS A 100 5.40 18.51 6.59
N GLY A 101 4.70 19.14 5.64
CA GLY A 101 3.83 20.29 5.91
C GLY A 101 2.66 19.99 6.86
N ARG A 102 2.20 18.74 6.93
CA ARG A 102 1.13 18.30 7.85
C ARG A 102 1.64 17.89 9.23
N HIS A 103 2.89 17.48 9.34
CA HIS A 103 3.45 16.87 10.56
C HIS A 103 4.59 17.69 11.18
N CYS A 104 4.42 19.01 11.25
CA CYS A 104 5.39 19.92 11.88
C CYS A 104 6.81 19.80 11.29
N GLY A 105 6.91 19.69 9.96
CA GLY A 105 8.17 19.57 9.23
C GLY A 105 8.77 18.16 9.20
N LYS A 106 8.14 17.19 9.89
CA LYS A 106 8.68 15.84 10.04
C LYS A 106 8.16 14.89 8.99
N TRP A 107 9.02 14.02 8.45
CA TRP A 107 8.56 12.95 7.57
C TRP A 107 8.03 11.78 8.40
N VAL A 108 6.83 11.32 8.06
CA VAL A 108 6.10 10.28 8.78
C VAL A 108 5.53 9.31 7.75
N CYS A 109 5.84 8.02 7.88
CA CYS A 109 5.32 6.99 6.98
C CYS A 109 3.80 6.87 7.04
N GLY A 110 3.19 6.25 6.03
CA GLY A 110 1.74 6.11 5.93
C GLY A 110 1.08 5.55 7.20
N LEU A 111 1.66 4.51 7.82
CA LEU A 111 1.13 3.91 9.04
C LEU A 111 1.22 4.83 10.27
N CYS A 112 2.32 5.58 10.39
CA CYS A 112 2.48 6.52 11.51
C CYS A 112 1.62 7.77 11.33
N SER A 113 1.36 8.20 10.09
CA SER A 113 0.44 9.30 9.78
C SER A 113 -0.97 8.96 10.27
N GLU A 114 -1.48 7.76 9.96
CA GLU A 114 -2.78 7.31 10.45
C GLU A 114 -2.83 7.23 12.00
N ALA A 115 -1.77 6.75 12.64
CA ALA A 115 -1.70 6.69 14.09
C ALA A 115 -1.69 8.08 14.76
N VAL A 116 -1.00 9.06 14.16
CA VAL A 116 -1.00 10.45 14.62
C VAL A 116 -2.39 11.07 14.44
N ASN A 117 -3.02 10.87 13.28
CA ASN A 117 -4.37 11.38 13.01
C ASN A 117 -5.41 10.78 13.96
N GLU A 118 -5.35 9.48 14.24
CA GLU A 118 -6.23 8.80 15.21
C GLU A 118 -6.06 9.39 16.62
N ARG A 119 -4.84 9.73 17.03
CA ARG A 119 -4.59 10.38 18.32
C ARG A 119 -5.21 11.76 18.39
N LEU A 120 -5.06 12.57 17.34
CA LEU A 120 -5.67 13.91 17.26
C LEU A 120 -7.20 13.82 17.24
N TYR A 121 -7.76 12.81 16.57
CA TYR A 121 -9.19 12.56 16.56
C TYR A 121 -9.73 12.20 17.95
N ARG A 122 -9.03 11.32 18.69
CA ARG A 122 -9.42 10.91 20.05
C ARG A 122 -9.17 12.00 21.11
N SER A 123 -8.17 12.84 20.90
CA SER A 123 -7.81 13.91 21.82
C SER A 123 -7.51 15.21 21.06
N PRO A 124 -8.56 15.97 20.70
CA PRO A 124 -8.41 17.20 19.91
C PRO A 124 -7.61 18.31 20.61
N MET A 125 -7.41 18.21 21.92
CA MET A 125 -6.60 19.16 22.70
C MET A 125 -5.09 18.94 22.51
N VAL A 126 -4.67 17.81 21.94
CA VAL A 126 -3.26 17.52 21.66
C VAL A 126 -2.84 18.21 20.38
N GLY A 127 -1.74 18.96 20.41
CA GLY A 127 -1.16 19.57 19.21
C GLY A 127 -0.52 18.53 18.29
N MET A 128 -0.41 18.84 16.99
CA MET A 128 0.22 17.95 15.99
C MET A 128 1.64 17.53 16.37
N GLU A 129 2.47 18.47 16.84
CA GLU A 129 3.85 18.17 17.27
C GLU A 129 3.88 17.17 18.44
N GLU A 130 2.99 17.35 19.41
CA GLU A 130 2.87 16.47 20.57
C GLU A 130 2.40 15.07 20.15
N ALA A 131 1.44 15.00 19.22
CA ALA A 131 0.96 13.73 18.69
C ALA A 131 2.08 12.96 17.97
N VAL A 132 2.89 13.64 17.15
CA VAL A 132 4.06 13.06 16.49
C VAL A 132 5.11 12.62 17.52
N ARG A 133 5.39 13.43 18.57
CA ARG A 133 6.34 13.08 19.64
C ARG A 133 5.92 11.81 20.37
N CYS A 134 4.66 11.75 20.80
CA CYS A 134 4.11 10.57 21.45
C CYS A 134 4.16 9.32 20.56
N GLN A 135 3.93 9.46 19.25
CA GLN A 135 4.04 8.35 18.31
C GLN A 135 5.49 7.87 18.17
N ARG A 136 6.46 8.79 18.13
CA ARG A 136 7.89 8.46 18.14
C ARG A 136 8.28 7.66 19.39
N GLU A 137 7.84 8.10 20.57
CA GLU A 137 8.12 7.39 21.83
C GLU A 137 7.52 5.99 21.84
N PHE A 138 6.28 5.86 21.35
CA PHE A 138 5.63 4.56 21.20
C PHE A 138 6.43 3.64 20.27
N CYS A 139 6.84 4.14 19.10
CA CYS A 139 7.64 3.39 18.15
C CYS A 139 9.01 3.02 18.71
N GLN A 140 9.69 3.92 19.43
CA GLN A 140 10.97 3.64 20.07
C GLN A 140 10.84 2.53 21.13
N ARG A 141 9.77 2.57 21.93
CA ARG A 141 9.46 1.51 22.90
C ARG A 141 9.20 0.20 22.19
N PHE A 142 8.36 0.21 21.16
CA PHE A 142 8.04 -0.98 20.37
C PHE A 142 9.27 -1.58 19.70
N ASN A 143 10.15 -0.74 19.15
CA ASN A 143 11.39 -1.17 18.53
C ASN A 143 12.32 -1.81 19.56
N SER A 144 12.58 -1.12 20.68
CA SER A 144 13.48 -1.59 21.76
C SER A 144 12.96 -2.78 22.58
N THR A 145 11.66 -3.06 22.58
CA THR A 145 11.12 -4.21 23.33
C THR A 145 10.58 -5.30 22.41
N THR A 146 9.61 -4.96 21.56
CA THR A 146 8.81 -5.94 20.83
C THR A 146 9.49 -6.38 19.54
N ARG A 147 10.07 -5.46 18.75
CA ARG A 147 10.82 -5.86 17.55
C ARG A 147 12.14 -6.55 17.90
N LEU A 148 12.89 -6.03 18.89
CA LEU A 148 14.16 -6.64 19.29
C LEU A 148 13.99 -8.08 19.77
N ASN A 149 12.95 -8.37 20.58
CA ASN A 149 12.73 -9.71 21.11
C ASN A 149 11.22 -10.06 21.19
N PRO A 150 10.58 -10.42 20.06
CA PRO A 150 9.13 -10.64 20.02
C PRO A 150 8.67 -11.80 20.92
N LYS A 151 9.49 -12.86 21.05
CA LYS A 151 9.20 -14.00 21.93
C LYS A 151 9.19 -13.62 23.41
N LEU A 152 10.15 -12.80 23.84
CA LEU A 152 10.23 -12.31 25.22
C LEU A 152 9.09 -11.32 25.49
N SER A 153 8.80 -10.42 24.54
CA SER A 153 7.67 -9.49 24.62
C SER A 153 6.35 -10.24 24.79
N LEU A 154 6.10 -11.28 23.99
CA LEU A 154 4.93 -12.15 24.12
C LEU A 154 4.86 -12.84 25.49
N THR A 155 5.98 -13.43 25.94
CA THR A 155 6.05 -14.13 27.23
C THR A 155 5.79 -13.17 28.40
N CYS A 156 6.33 -11.95 28.34
CA CYS A 156 6.07 -10.90 29.32
C CYS A 156 4.59 -10.47 29.29
N ALA A 157 4.00 -10.29 28.11
CA ALA A 157 2.58 -9.96 27.99
C ALA A 157 1.68 -11.06 28.58
N MET A 158 1.97 -12.34 28.29
CA MET A 158 1.25 -13.49 28.89
C MET A 158 1.39 -13.51 30.41
N ARG A 159 2.59 -13.26 30.93
CA ARG A 159 2.84 -13.14 32.37
C ARG A 159 2.01 -12.00 32.98
N ASP A 160 1.96 -10.85 32.35
CA ASP A 160 1.22 -9.69 32.85
C ASP A 160 -0.30 -9.93 32.83
N ILE A 161 -0.81 -10.64 31.81
CA ILE A 161 -2.21 -11.08 31.76
C ILE A 161 -2.52 -12.01 32.94
N ALA A 162 -1.69 -13.02 33.19
CA ALA A 162 -1.87 -13.93 34.32
C ALA A 162 -1.80 -13.20 35.67
N LYS A 163 -0.85 -12.27 35.83
CA LYS A 163 -0.72 -11.43 37.03
C LYS A 163 -1.97 -10.58 37.27
N ARG A 164 -2.46 -9.86 36.26
CA ARG A 164 -3.69 -9.04 36.36
C ARG A 164 -4.91 -9.90 36.68
N SER A 165 -5.03 -11.09 36.08
CA SER A 165 -6.11 -12.03 36.38
C SER A 165 -6.10 -12.50 37.84
N ASN A 166 -4.92 -12.82 38.38
CA ASN A 166 -4.77 -13.23 39.78
C ASN A 166 -5.05 -12.09 40.76
N GLN A 167 -4.62 -10.86 40.46
CA GLN A 167 -4.91 -9.68 41.28
C GLN A 167 -6.41 -9.38 41.34
N ASN A 168 -7.12 -9.43 40.21
CA ASN A 168 -8.59 -9.26 40.18
C ASN A 168 -9.33 -10.33 40.99
N ARG A 169 -8.79 -11.55 41.08
CA ARG A 169 -9.34 -12.62 41.95
C ARG A 169 -9.04 -12.35 43.42
N SER A 170 -7.85 -11.86 43.74
CA SER A 170 -7.42 -11.56 45.10
C SER A 170 -8.10 -10.32 45.70
N SER A 171 -8.45 -9.33 44.89
CA SER A 171 -9.24 -8.17 45.32
C SER A 171 -10.72 -8.52 45.55
N ASN A 172 -11.18 -9.65 45.01
CA ASN A 172 -12.53 -10.18 45.16
C ASN A 172 -12.57 -11.44 46.03
N THR A 173 -12.09 -11.38 47.29
CA THR A 173 -12.58 -12.29 48.35
C THR A 173 -12.42 -11.70 49.76
N PRO A 174 -13.41 -11.79 50.66
CA PRO A 174 -13.16 -12.37 51.97
C PRO A 174 -13.24 -13.90 51.82
N ASN A 175 -12.07 -14.55 51.92
CA ASN A 175 -11.84 -15.96 52.27
C ASN A 175 -13.01 -16.95 52.10
N LYS A 176 -13.11 -17.68 50.96
CA LYS A 176 -13.52 -19.11 50.93
C LYS A 176 -13.33 -19.74 49.55
N ILE A 177 -12.09 -19.98 49.12
CA ILE A 177 -11.86 -20.94 48.03
C ILE A 177 -11.92 -22.33 48.65
N GLY A 178 -13.13 -22.87 48.74
CA GLY A 178 -13.32 -24.32 48.90
C GLY A 178 -12.69 -24.98 47.68
N ARG A 179 -11.69 -25.84 47.91
CA ARG A 179 -11.08 -26.68 46.88
C ARG A 179 -12.20 -27.34 46.09
N SER A 180 -12.36 -27.00 44.81
CA SER A 180 -13.27 -27.72 43.93
C SER A 180 -12.79 -29.16 43.90
N ASN A 181 -13.57 -30.07 44.51
CA ASN A 181 -13.32 -31.49 44.44
C ASN A 181 -13.18 -31.85 42.97
N SER A 182 -12.02 -32.37 42.58
CA SER A 182 -11.78 -32.89 41.24
C SER A 182 -12.89 -33.89 40.89
N CYS A 183 -13.47 -33.79 39.70
CA CYS A 183 -14.35 -34.82 39.13
C CYS A 183 -13.58 -36.10 38.74
N VAL A 184 -12.59 -36.48 39.55
CA VAL A 184 -11.86 -37.73 39.44
C VAL A 184 -12.50 -38.68 40.46
N PRO A 185 -13.20 -39.75 40.01
CA PRO A 185 -13.69 -40.76 40.93
C PRO A 185 -12.52 -41.34 41.73
N LYS A 186 -12.60 -41.25 43.06
CA LYS A 186 -11.64 -41.87 43.97
C LYS A 186 -11.82 -43.38 43.90
N ILE A 187 -10.96 -44.06 43.15
CA ILE A 187 -10.91 -45.53 43.12
C ILE A 187 -10.32 -45.97 44.46
N ASN A 188 -11.16 -46.45 45.38
CA ASN A 188 -10.69 -47.06 46.63
C ASN A 188 -10.25 -48.49 46.31
N LEU A 189 -8.93 -48.71 46.26
CA LEU A 189 -8.34 -50.04 46.21
C LEU A 189 -8.18 -50.55 47.65
N ASN A 190 -9.30 -50.79 48.33
CA ASN A 190 -9.32 -51.53 49.59
C ASN A 190 -10.44 -52.56 49.53
N ASN A 191 -10.08 -53.77 49.10
CA ASN A 191 -10.39 -55.04 49.77
C ASN A 191 -10.13 -56.20 48.81
N HIS A 192 -8.99 -56.88 48.96
CA HIS A 192 -8.99 -58.28 49.42
C HIS A 192 -7.54 -58.72 49.69
N SER A 193 -7.14 -58.73 50.96
CA SER A 193 -6.07 -59.60 51.44
C SER A 193 -6.73 -60.91 51.87
N LEU A 194 -6.36 -61.99 51.18
CA LEU A 194 -6.23 -63.37 51.66
C LEU A 194 -7.09 -63.82 52.86
N VAL A 195 -8.06 -64.70 52.60
CA VAL A 195 -8.16 -66.06 53.18
C VAL A 195 -8.68 -66.99 52.08
#